data_AF-A0AAV4K1H4-F1
#
_entry.id   AF-A0AAV4K1H4-F1
#
_cell.length_a   1.000
_cell.length_b   1.000
_cell.length_c   1.000
_cell.angle_alpha   90.00
_cell.angle_beta   90.00
_cell.angle_gamma   90.00
#
_symmetry.space_group_name_H-M   'P 1'
#
loop_
_entity.id
_entity.type
_entity.pdbx_description
1 polymer ?
#
loop_
_entity_poly.entity_id
_entity_poly.type
_entity_poly.pdbx_seq_one_letter_code
_entity_poly.pdbx_strand_id
1 'polypeptide(L)'
;MLPIREIVDLSTGAVTLRAWGAHVADAYLIDLLKITATLAALREHWQDFRREDIERELWPAYWRLVQASLDGCTLPRNLNWHDRLLLLDAMWQLNDIEASEGKLKALEQRAAQRLARVTQLVQGQLTTAPQTPPLTSS
;
A
#
# COMPACT_ATOMS: atom_id res chain seq x y z
N MET A 1 6.07 -7.91 7.32
CA MET A 1 5.03 -6.86 7.17
C MET A 1 4.18 -7.22 5.96
N LEU A 2 2.85 -7.19 6.09
CA LEU A 2 1.99 -7.32 4.90
C LEU A 2 2.18 -6.07 4.04
N PRO A 3 2.30 -6.19 2.70
CA PRO A 3 2.42 -5.02 1.84
C PRO A 3 1.17 -4.16 2.00
N ILE A 4 1.36 -2.88 2.32
CA ILE A 4 0.28 -1.89 2.31
C ILE A 4 -0.10 -1.72 0.84
N ARG A 5 -1.38 -1.95 0.52
CA ARG A 5 -1.89 -1.96 -0.85
C ARG A 5 -3.21 -1.23 -0.95
N GLU A 6 -3.49 -0.69 -2.13
CA GLU A 6 -4.71 0.04 -2.45
C GLU A 6 -5.22 -0.41 -3.82
N ILE A 7 -6.54 -0.58 -3.93
CA ILE A 7 -7.20 -0.88 -5.19
C ILE A 7 -7.70 0.45 -5.75
N VAL A 8 -7.26 0.79 -6.96
CA VAL A 8 -7.67 2.00 -7.67
C VAL A 8 -8.60 1.59 -8.79
N ASP A 9 -9.85 2.05 -8.72
CA ASP A 9 -10.85 1.82 -9.76
C ASP A 9 -10.65 2.82 -10.90
N LEU A 10 -10.13 2.34 -12.04
CA LEU A 10 -9.97 3.14 -13.25
C LEU A 10 -11.15 2.94 -14.18
N SER A 11 -11.33 3.85 -15.14
CA SER A 11 -12.43 3.78 -16.11
C SER A 11 -12.50 2.48 -16.91
N THR A 12 -11.37 1.80 -17.10
CA THR A 12 -11.27 0.54 -17.86
C THR A 12 -11.05 -0.70 -16.99
N GLY A 13 -11.07 -0.57 -15.66
CA GLY A 13 -10.85 -1.67 -14.71
C GLY A 13 -10.00 -1.26 -13.51
N ALA A 14 -9.94 -2.12 -12.51
CA ALA A 14 -9.21 -1.85 -11.28
C ALA A 14 -7.73 -2.29 -11.37
N VAL A 15 -6.84 -1.54 -10.72
CA VAL A 15 -5.44 -1.94 -10.52
C VAL A 15 -5.10 -1.93 -9.04
N THR A 16 -4.21 -2.83 -8.62
CA THR A 16 -3.69 -2.84 -7.25
C THR A 16 -2.32 -2.18 -7.22
N LEU A 17 -2.22 -1.13 -6.41
CA LEU A 17 -0.97 -0.47 -6.09
C LEU A 17 -0.47 -0.93 -4.71
N ARG A 18 0.84 -0.93 -4.52
CA ARG A 18 1.51 -1.21 -3.25
C ARG A 18 2.37 -0.03 -2.84
N ALA A 19 2.45 0.20 -1.53
CA ALA A 19 3.40 1.14 -0.95
C ALA A 19 4.84 0.71 -1.26
N TRP A 20 5.71 1.69 -1.44
CA TRP A 20 7.11 1.47 -1.74
C TRP A 20 7.89 1.04 -0.50
N GLY A 21 8.75 0.04 -0.67
CA GLY A 21 9.83 -0.22 0.28
C GLY A 21 10.97 0.78 0.08
N ALA A 22 11.86 0.88 1.08
CA ALA A 22 13.02 1.79 1.03
C ALA A 22 13.85 1.65 -0.26
N HIS A 23 14.04 0.42 -0.75
CA HIS A 23 14.75 0.14 -2.00
C HIS A 23 14.16 0.82 -3.25
N VAL A 24 12.84 1.01 -3.32
CA VAL A 24 12.18 1.70 -4.43
C VAL A 24 12.36 3.21 -4.27
N ALA A 25 12.22 3.73 -3.04
CA ALA A 25 12.44 5.14 -2.77
C ALA A 25 13.87 5.58 -3.13
N ASP A 26 14.87 4.74 -2.81
CA ASP A 26 16.27 4.99 -3.16
C ASP A 26 16.51 4.91 -4.68
N ALA A 27 15.96 3.88 -5.35
CA ALA A 27 16.16 3.68 -6.78
C ALA A 27 15.52 4.79 -7.65
N TYR A 28 14.44 5.40 -7.16
CA TYR A 28 13.66 6.41 -7.91
C TYR A 28 13.68 7.79 -7.25
N LEU A 29 14.64 8.09 -6.36
CA LEU A 29 14.70 9.35 -5.62
C LEU A 29 14.60 10.60 -6.51
N ILE A 30 15.27 10.60 -7.67
CA ILE A 30 15.22 11.73 -8.63
C ILE A 30 13.82 11.87 -9.23
N ASP A 31 13.17 10.76 -9.57
CA ASP A 31 11.82 10.77 -10.13
C ASP A 31 10.80 11.25 -9.09
N LEU A 32 10.97 10.84 -7.84
CA LEU A 32 10.18 11.34 -6.71
C LEU A 32 10.35 12.84 -6.55
N LEU A 33 11.59 13.34 -6.45
CA LEU A 33 11.84 14.78 -6.32
C LEU A 33 11.24 15.59 -7.46
N LYS A 34 11.36 15.10 -8.70
CA LYS A 34 10.77 15.76 -9.88
C LYS A 34 9.25 15.84 -9.77
N ILE A 35 8.59 14.71 -9.51
CA ILE A 35 7.12 14.64 -9.42
C ILE A 35 6.60 15.45 -8.24
N THR A 36 7.23 15.34 -7.07
CA THR A 36 6.84 16.12 -5.89
C THR A 36 7.05 17.62 -6.14
N ALA A 37 8.20 18.05 -6.67
CA ALA A 37 8.47 19.47 -6.88
C ALA A 37 7.52 20.12 -7.91
N THR A 38 7.15 19.39 -8.97
CA THR A 38 6.31 19.94 -10.05
C THR A 38 4.83 19.72 -9.84
N LEU A 39 4.41 18.59 -9.24
CA LEU A 39 3.01 18.22 -9.13
C LEU A 39 2.43 18.40 -7.71
N ALA A 40 3.25 18.63 -6.68
CA ALA A 40 2.73 18.91 -5.33
C ALA A 40 1.88 20.17 -5.29
N ALA A 41 2.33 21.25 -5.94
CA ALA A 41 1.57 22.51 -6.02
C ALA A 41 0.25 22.34 -6.79
N LEU A 42 0.22 21.39 -7.72
CA LEU A 42 -0.97 21.10 -8.51
C LEU A 42 -2.00 20.28 -7.71
N ARG A 43 -1.61 19.64 -6.60
CA ARG A 43 -2.46 18.72 -5.82
C ARG A 43 -3.76 19.32 -5.35
N GLU A 44 -3.72 20.57 -4.92
CA GLU A 44 -4.91 21.27 -4.43
C GLU A 44 -5.90 21.61 -5.57
N HIS A 45 -5.43 21.59 -6.83
CA HIS A 45 -6.15 22.09 -8.00
C HIS A 45 -6.07 21.15 -9.21
N TRP A 46 -5.79 19.85 -9.02
CA TRP A 46 -5.53 18.92 -10.14
C TRP A 46 -6.65 18.87 -11.19
N GLN A 47 -7.88 19.16 -10.76
CA GLN A 47 -9.07 19.19 -11.61
C GLN A 47 -9.03 20.31 -12.66
N ASP A 48 -8.27 21.37 -12.37
CA ASP A 48 -8.16 22.57 -13.20
C ASP A 48 -7.07 22.42 -14.29
N PHE A 49 -6.17 21.45 -14.12
CA PHE A 49 -5.07 21.20 -15.06
C PHE A 49 -5.45 20.17 -16.11
N ARG A 50 -4.98 20.40 -17.33
CA ARG A 50 -5.06 19.47 -18.44
C ARG A 50 -3.70 18.82 -18.68
N ARG A 51 -3.71 17.77 -19.50
CA ARG A 51 -2.50 17.05 -19.89
C ARG A 51 -1.46 17.97 -20.53
N GLU A 52 -1.90 18.96 -21.29
CA GLU A 52 -1.01 19.88 -22.02
C GLU A 52 -0.26 20.84 -21.09
N ASP A 53 -0.78 21.06 -19.89
CA ASP A 53 -0.20 21.97 -18.89
C ASP A 53 0.99 21.34 -18.15
N ILE A 54 1.20 20.02 -18.31
CA ILE A 54 2.28 19.28 -17.67
C ILE A 54 3.48 19.13 -18.62
N GLU A 55 4.66 19.48 -18.12
CA GLU A 55 5.92 19.31 -18.85
C GLU A 55 6.10 17.86 -19.33
N ARG A 56 6.46 17.71 -20.61
CA ARG A 56 6.55 16.39 -21.24
C ARG A 56 7.57 15.47 -20.57
N GLU A 57 8.61 16.05 -19.99
CA GLU A 57 9.72 15.35 -19.35
C GLU A 57 9.34 14.68 -18.02
N LEU A 58 8.19 15.03 -17.44
CA LEU A 58 7.68 14.42 -16.20
C LEU A 58 7.01 13.06 -16.45
N TRP A 59 6.47 12.84 -17.65
CA TRP A 59 5.75 11.60 -17.97
C TRP A 59 6.58 10.33 -17.80
N PRO A 60 7.85 10.26 -18.26
CA PRO A 60 8.69 9.10 -18.02
C PRO A 60 8.89 8.79 -16.53
N ALA A 61 9.10 9.80 -15.69
CA ALA A 61 9.27 9.65 -14.24
C ALA A 61 7.97 9.12 -13.60
N TYR A 62 6.84 9.74 -13.94
CA TYR A 62 5.52 9.28 -13.53
C TYR A 62 5.28 7.80 -13.88
N TRP A 63 5.56 7.37 -15.12
CA TRP A 63 5.33 5.98 -15.52
C TRP A 63 6.24 4.98 -14.81
N ARG A 64 7.51 5.35 -14.54
CA ARG A 64 8.42 4.50 -13.77
C ARG A 64 7.92 4.28 -12.35
N LEU A 65 7.40 5.34 -11.71
CA LEU A 65 6.83 5.26 -10.36
C LEU A 65 5.53 4.44 -10.32
N VAL A 66 4.63 4.62 -11.29
CA VAL A 66 3.41 3.79 -11.41
C VAL A 66 3.80 2.32 -11.57
N GLN A 67 4.72 2.01 -12.48
CA GLN A 67 5.23 0.64 -12.68
C GLN A 67 5.81 0.04 -11.39
N ALA A 68 6.61 0.80 -10.64
CA ALA A 68 7.17 0.35 -9.38
C ALA A 68 6.11 0.11 -8.28
N SER A 69 4.96 0.77 -8.41
CA SER A 69 3.82 0.64 -7.51
C SER A 69 2.89 -0.53 -7.84
N LEU A 70 2.94 -1.09 -9.06
CA LEU A 70 2.02 -2.16 -9.47
C LEU A 70 2.35 -3.48 -8.74
N ASP A 71 1.35 -4.10 -8.12
CA ASP A 71 1.49 -5.40 -7.45
C ASP A 71 1.17 -6.56 -8.40
N GLY A 72 1.96 -6.69 -9.48
CA GLY A 72 1.77 -7.73 -10.50
C GLY A 72 0.56 -7.54 -11.42
N CYS A 73 -0.19 -6.44 -11.26
CA CYS A 73 -1.28 -6.06 -12.15
C CYS A 73 -0.75 -5.45 -13.45
N THR A 74 -1.43 -5.72 -14.57
CA THR A 74 -1.14 -5.06 -15.84
C THR A 74 -1.89 -3.74 -15.91
N LEU A 75 -1.17 -2.65 -16.18
CA LEU A 75 -1.78 -1.35 -16.37
C LEU A 75 -2.60 -1.33 -17.69
N PRO A 76 -3.82 -0.78 -17.69
CA PRO A 76 -4.57 -0.59 -18.93
C PRO A 76 -3.77 0.25 -19.93
N ARG A 77 -3.81 -0.12 -21.23
CA ARG A 77 -3.01 0.57 -22.27
C ARG A 77 -3.45 2.00 -22.51
N ASN A 78 -4.73 2.30 -22.35
CA ASN A 78 -5.32 3.60 -22.66
C ASN A 78 -5.86 4.23 -21.38
N LEU A 79 -5.00 4.96 -20.67
CA LEU A 79 -5.41 5.75 -19.51
C LEU A 79 -5.80 7.16 -19.96
N ASN A 80 -7.03 7.54 -19.64
CA ASN A 80 -7.50 8.91 -19.77
C ASN A 80 -6.80 9.82 -18.73
N TRP A 81 -7.03 11.14 -18.82
CA TRP A 81 -6.41 12.11 -17.90
C TRP A 81 -6.81 11.87 -16.45
N HIS A 82 -8.11 11.66 -16.21
CA HIS A 82 -8.66 11.41 -14.89
C HIS A 82 -8.04 10.17 -14.22
N ASP A 83 -7.95 9.05 -14.95
CA ASP A 83 -7.34 7.81 -14.45
C ASP A 83 -5.87 8.02 -14.04
N ARG A 84 -5.13 8.91 -14.73
CA ARG A 84 -3.74 9.23 -14.35
C ARG A 84 -3.67 10.01 -13.05
N LEU A 85 -4.60 10.95 -12.85
CA LEU A 85 -4.69 11.70 -11.59
C LEU A 85 -5.08 10.77 -10.43
N LEU A 86 -6.00 9.82 -10.65
CA LEU A 86 -6.35 8.81 -9.65
C LEU A 86 -5.15 7.96 -9.23
N LEU A 87 -4.34 7.51 -10.19
CA LEU A 87 -3.12 6.76 -9.90
C LEU A 87 -2.09 7.59 -9.14
N LEU A 88 -1.92 8.86 -9.51
CA LEU A 88 -1.00 9.76 -8.84
C LEU A 88 -1.41 10.02 -7.38
N ASP A 89 -2.70 10.30 -7.14
CA ASP A 89 -3.22 10.50 -5.79
C ASP A 89 -3.06 9.24 -4.94
N ALA A 90 -3.44 8.07 -5.46
CA ALA A 90 -3.29 6.80 -4.75
C ALA A 90 -1.81 6.51 -4.39
N MET A 91 -0.87 6.75 -5.32
CA MET A 91 0.56 6.64 -5.01
C MET A 91 0.98 7.61 -3.89
N TRP A 92 0.45 8.83 -3.89
CA TRP A 92 0.74 9.81 -2.85
C TRP A 92 0.21 9.34 -1.49
N GLN A 93 -1.04 8.91 -1.41
CA GLN A 93 -1.69 8.45 -0.18
C GLN A 93 -1.07 7.17 0.40
N LEU A 94 -0.56 6.29 -0.48
CA LEU A 94 0.15 5.07 -0.09
C LEU A 94 1.53 5.34 0.49
N ASN A 95 2.20 6.40 0.05
CA ASN A 95 3.59 6.72 0.40
C ASN A 95 3.73 7.99 1.26
N ASP A 96 2.61 8.55 1.73
CA ASP A 96 2.61 9.66 2.69
C ASP A 96 3.23 9.18 4.00
N ILE A 97 4.40 9.75 4.33
CA ILE A 97 5.23 9.32 5.47
C ILE A 97 4.51 9.56 6.81
N GLU A 98 3.81 10.68 6.96
CA GLU A 98 3.12 11.04 8.19
C GLU A 98 1.89 10.14 8.39
N ALA A 99 1.12 9.90 7.33
CA ALA A 99 -0.01 8.98 7.39
C ALA A 99 0.44 7.50 7.53
N SER A 100 1.60 7.14 6.98
CA SER A 100 2.14 5.78 7.00
C SER A 100 2.58 5.35 8.39
N GLU A 101 3.08 6.25 9.24
CA GLU A 101 3.43 5.94 10.63
C GLU A 101 2.19 5.49 11.43
N GLY A 102 1.06 6.19 11.26
CA GLY A 102 -0.21 5.84 11.88
C GLY A 102 -0.75 4.48 11.39
N LYS A 103 -0.69 4.23 10.08
CA LYS A 103 -1.08 2.95 9.47
C LYS A 103 -0.18 1.79 9.95
N LEU A 104 1.13 2.02 10.11
CA LEU A 104 2.07 1.03 10.64
C LEU A 104 1.73 0.65 12.09
N LYS A 105 1.54 1.64 12.96
CA LYS A 105 1.16 1.43 14.36
C LYS A 105 -0.16 0.65 14.47
N ALA A 106 -1.15 0.98 13.65
CA ALA A 106 -2.41 0.23 13.63
C ALA A 106 -2.23 -1.22 13.15
N LEU A 107 -1.33 -1.46 12.19
CA LEU A 107 -1.02 -2.80 11.70
C LEU A 107 -0.28 -3.63 12.75
N GLU A 108 0.69 -3.02 13.45
CA GLU A 108 1.40 -3.64 14.58
C GLU A 108 0.45 -4.01 15.72
N GLN A 109 -0.47 -3.12 16.08
CA GLN A 109 -1.50 -3.41 17.07
C GLN A 109 -2.39 -4.59 16.67
N ARG A 110 -2.83 -4.63 15.40
CA ARG A 110 -3.62 -5.77 14.88
C ARG A 110 -2.81 -7.06 14.83
N ALA A 111 -1.53 -7.00 14.48
CA ALA A 111 -0.63 -8.15 14.48
C ALA A 111 -0.42 -8.68 15.91
N ALA A 112 -0.18 -7.79 16.88
CA ALA A 112 -0.04 -8.13 18.29
C ALA A 112 -1.34 -8.75 18.86
N GLN A 113 -2.51 -8.21 18.52
CA GLN A 113 -3.81 -8.77 18.92
C GLN A 113 -4.05 -10.16 18.33
N ARG A 114 -3.68 -10.38 17.06
CA ARG A 114 -3.78 -11.71 16.43
C ARG A 114 -2.82 -12.70 17.06
N LEU A 115 -1.59 -12.27 17.35
CA LEU A 115 -0.58 -13.11 17.99
C LEU A 115 -1.03 -13.51 19.40
N ALA A 116 -1.54 -12.56 20.19
CA ALA A 116 -2.11 -12.83 21.51
C ALA A 116 -3.28 -13.82 21.46
N ARG A 117 -4.17 -13.71 20.46
CA ARG A 117 -5.25 -14.68 20.24
C ARG A 117 -4.73 -16.08 19.92
N VAL A 118 -3.72 -16.19 19.06
CA VAL A 118 -3.11 -17.49 18.73
C VAL A 118 -2.41 -18.09 19.95
N THR A 119 -1.67 -17.30 20.72
CA THR A 119 -1.02 -17.76 21.96
C THR A 119 -2.03 -18.25 22.98
N GLN A 120 -3.17 -17.55 23.16
CA GLN A 120 -4.25 -18.02 24.03
C GLN A 120 -4.88 -19.33 23.58
N LEU A 121 -5.11 -19.51 22.27
CA LEU A 121 -5.64 -20.76 21.72
C LEU A 121 -4.67 -21.93 21.95
N VAL A 122 -3.38 -21.70 21.77
CA VAL A 122 -2.34 -22.73 21.97
C VAL A 122 -2.16 -23.07 23.46
N GLN A 123 -2.18 -22.09 24.36
CA GLN A 123 -2.12 -22.33 25.82
C GLN A 123 -3.40 -22.98 26.37
N GLY A 124 -4.57 -22.63 25.82
CA GLY A 124 -5.85 -23.25 26.19
C GLY A 124 -5.93 -24.73 25.80
N GLN A 125 -5.26 -25.14 24.71
CA GLN A 125 -5.16 -26.56 24.32
C GLN A 125 -4.19 -27.36 25.20
N LEU A 126 -3.17 -26.72 25.77
CA LEU A 126 -2.18 -27.36 26.66
C LEU A 126 -2.71 -27.56 28.09
N THR A 127 -3.77 -26.87 28.50
CA THR A 127 -4.33 -26.96 29.87
C THR A 127 -5.46 -27.99 30.02
N THR A 128 -6.02 -28.49 28.92
CA THR A 128 -6.90 -29.67 28.92
C THR A 128 -6.10 -30.95 28.76
N ALA A 129 -5.20 -31.24 29.71
CA ALA A 129 -4.72 -32.60 29.89
C ALA A 129 -5.86 -33.44 30.49
N PRO A 130 -6.25 -34.59 29.90
CA PRO A 130 -7.26 -35.45 30.50
C PRO A 130 -6.73 -35.98 31.83
N GLN A 131 -7.43 -35.66 32.92
CA GLN A 131 -7.17 -36.29 34.21
C GLN A 131 -7.50 -37.77 34.09
N THR A 132 -6.47 -38.63 34.09
CA THR A 132 -6.60 -40.07 34.16
C THR A 132 -7.27 -40.43 35.50
N PRO A 133 -8.46 -41.07 35.51
CA PRO A 133 -9.06 -41.51 36.76
C PRO A 133 -8.21 -42.64 37.38
N PRO A 134 -8.11 -42.71 38.73
CA PRO A 134 -7.38 -43.78 39.38
C PRO A 134 -8.09 -45.12 39.15
N LEU A 135 -7.36 -46.09 38.59
CA LEU A 135 -7.80 -47.49 38.49
C LEU A 135 -7.90 -48.07 39.90
N THR A 136 -9.12 -48.26 40.39
CA THR A 136 -9.40 -49.06 41.57
C THR A 136 -9.26 -50.54 41.23
N SER A 137 -8.28 -51.20 41.83
CA SER A 137 -8.10 -52.66 41.79
C SER A 137 -9.23 -53.39 42.50
N SER A 138 -9.78 -54.43 41.88
CA SER A 138 -10.50 -55.54 42.54
C SER A 138 -10.43 -56.78 41.66
#